data_AF-A0A6J0UWK8-F1
#
_entry.id   AF-A0A6J0UWK8-F1
#
_cell.length_a   1.000
_cell.length_b   1.000
_cell.length_c   1.000
_cell.angle_alpha   90.00
_cell.angle_beta   90.00
_cell.angle_gamma   90.00
#
_symmetry.space_group_name_H-M   'P 1'
#
loop_
_entity.id
_entity.type
_entity.pdbx_description
1 polymer ?
#
loop_
_entity_poly.entity_id
_entity_poly.type
_entity_poly.pdbx_seq_one_letter_code
_entity_poly.pdbx_strand_id
1 'polypeptide(L)'
;MAKEKKKKDKKEKKKKKGSSQSKDPRTYFPEALLAYQIQIKEEVIDELLREIKQLEVKNDRNKERNQHLKEEQIGHIRALFTSLKEQEKELEKIEIVTRDDVEKAMKDKWQYVKDQEKLIKDMRSQIHYIEQKLLLKQAEVDYWLAYKNVGSSEHAKQIESLEQDIKKLKEDLEEMTEYFRVALEETKEKIDKYTLKQMEQKKEWATENAVKHIDKISRREIKEYEWLKDEVAAYRKEVNDLEASVHKLEEENIYLINKLFERRLQFLNVPRKLFLTQGAGLQVSGKDLPMLGLSDYEGGQAEDDNLTSASELVLTVEEKQSEESKKNLGEEESKDDVVYLRGHPGKPFLPPILYEDTNYFKEYKDLGPLEVKLMTVVGQTMPVHEDIKEMPSKTQLEEKYDPSRSAHHITYRMIKSVFP
;
A
#
# COMPACT_ATOMS: atom_id res chain seq x y z
N MET A 1 -47.81 -93.70 37.82
CA MET A 1 -46.55 -94.39 38.18
C MET A 1 -46.86 -95.82 38.55
N ALA A 2 -46.17 -96.77 37.94
CA ALA A 2 -46.37 -98.21 38.12
C ALA A 2 -45.83 -98.72 39.46
N LYS A 3 -46.47 -99.77 40.00
CA LYS A 3 -45.77 -100.96 40.51
C LYS A 3 -46.75 -102.10 40.78
N GLU A 4 -46.52 -103.21 40.08
CA GLU A 4 -47.06 -104.54 40.33
C GLU A 4 -46.65 -105.10 41.70
N LYS A 5 -47.45 -106.04 42.23
CA LYS A 5 -47.03 -107.36 42.79
C LYS A 5 -48.28 -108.11 43.30
N LYS A 6 -48.73 -109.16 42.60
CA LYS A 6 -48.45 -110.60 42.82
C LYS A 6 -48.83 -111.16 44.21
N LYS A 7 -49.90 -111.99 44.19
CA LYS A 7 -49.94 -113.42 44.55
C LYS A 7 -49.63 -113.83 46.01
N LYS A 8 -50.60 -114.45 46.71
CA LYS A 8 -50.45 -115.80 47.30
C LYS A 8 -51.73 -116.34 47.96
N ASP A 9 -52.08 -117.55 47.55
CA ASP A 9 -52.93 -118.51 48.21
C ASP A 9 -52.46 -118.91 49.63
N LYS A 10 -53.44 -119.25 50.48
CA LYS A 10 -53.42 -120.23 51.59
C LYS A 10 -54.90 -120.40 52.00
N LYS A 11 -55.64 -121.45 51.63
CA LYS A 11 -55.54 -122.91 51.90
C LYS A 11 -55.39 -123.25 53.39
N GLU A 12 -56.29 -124.16 53.82
CA GLU A 12 -56.35 -124.89 55.10
C GLU A 12 -57.03 -124.14 56.26
N LYS A 13 -57.93 -124.71 57.06
CA LYS A 13 -58.05 -126.12 57.46
C LYS A 13 -59.45 -126.43 58.05
N LYS A 14 -59.96 -127.60 57.66
CA LYS A 14 -60.98 -128.43 58.33
C LYS A 14 -60.79 -128.51 59.86
N LYS A 15 -61.90 -128.46 60.61
CA LYS A 15 -62.24 -129.36 61.75
C LYS A 15 -63.77 -129.34 61.90
N LYS A 16 -64.52 -130.36 61.46
CA LYS A 16 -64.76 -131.72 62.02
C LYS A 16 -65.47 -131.72 63.39
N LYS A 17 -66.69 -132.32 63.35
CA LYS A 17 -67.34 -133.20 64.35
C LYS A 17 -67.77 -132.54 65.67
N GLY A 18 -68.90 -132.88 66.30
CA GLY A 18 -69.89 -133.94 66.09
C GLY A 18 -71.23 -133.49 66.69
N SER A 19 -72.35 -133.88 66.09
CA SER A 19 -73.15 -135.05 66.51
C SER A 19 -73.55 -135.04 68.00
N SER A 20 -74.77 -134.58 68.26
CA SER A 20 -75.63 -135.18 69.28
C SER A 20 -77.06 -135.23 68.73
N GLN A 21 -77.49 -136.44 68.41
CA GLN A 21 -78.86 -136.80 68.10
C GLN A 21 -79.76 -136.59 69.32
N SER A 22 -80.98 -136.08 69.09
CA SER A 22 -82.19 -136.66 69.70
C SER A 22 -83.46 -136.20 68.95
N LYS A 23 -83.90 -137.04 68.02
CA LYS A 23 -85.28 -137.46 67.72
C LYS A 23 -86.42 -136.40 67.73
N ASP A 24 -86.91 -136.12 66.52
CA ASP A 24 -88.31 -136.00 66.03
C ASP A 24 -89.32 -135.01 66.65
N PRO A 25 -90.33 -134.54 65.88
CA PRO A 25 -90.42 -134.44 64.41
C PRO A 25 -91.04 -133.12 63.88
N ARG A 26 -90.85 -132.85 62.58
CA ARG A 26 -91.46 -131.79 61.72
C ARG A 26 -90.77 -130.43 61.70
N THR A 27 -89.72 -130.27 60.88
CA THR A 27 -89.41 -128.96 60.28
C THR A 27 -90.51 -128.63 59.28
N TYR A 28 -91.50 -127.96 59.85
CA TYR A 28 -92.71 -127.43 59.29
C TYR A 28 -92.35 -126.58 58.04
N PHE A 29 -92.91 -126.95 56.88
CA PHE A 29 -92.88 -126.21 55.61
C PHE A 29 -92.86 -124.66 55.75
N PRO A 30 -93.51 -124.05 56.76
CA PRO A 30 -93.42 -122.63 57.07
C PRO A 30 -92.05 -122.03 57.43
N GLU A 31 -91.09 -122.77 58.00
CA GLU A 31 -89.75 -122.20 58.29
C GLU A 31 -88.90 -122.01 57.02
N ALA A 32 -88.95 -122.95 56.07
CA ALA A 32 -88.30 -122.80 54.77
C ALA A 32 -88.97 -121.70 53.91
N LEU A 33 -90.29 -121.56 54.06
CA LEU A 33 -91.08 -120.50 53.40
C LEU A 33 -90.76 -119.11 53.99
N LEU A 34 -90.55 -119.03 55.31
CA LEU A 34 -90.05 -117.82 56.00
C LEU A 34 -88.63 -117.45 55.55
N ALA A 35 -87.70 -118.41 55.46
CA ALA A 35 -86.34 -118.14 55.00
C ALA A 35 -86.30 -117.63 53.55
N TYR A 36 -87.12 -118.21 52.66
CA TYR A 36 -87.25 -117.71 51.28
C TYR A 36 -87.91 -116.33 51.22
N GLN A 37 -88.93 -116.06 52.05
CA GLN A 37 -89.50 -114.72 52.20
C GLN A 37 -88.47 -113.71 52.73
N ILE A 38 -87.64 -114.09 53.70
CA ILE A 38 -86.55 -113.26 54.22
C ILE A 38 -85.55 -112.97 53.11
N GLN A 39 -85.12 -113.98 52.34
CA GLN A 39 -84.18 -113.78 51.23
C GLN A 39 -84.74 -112.83 50.16
N ILE A 40 -86.01 -112.97 49.77
CA ILE A 40 -86.65 -112.01 48.83
C ILE A 40 -86.64 -110.59 49.42
N LYS A 41 -86.93 -110.45 50.72
CA LYS A 41 -86.91 -109.13 51.38
C LYS A 41 -85.49 -108.57 51.48
N GLU A 42 -84.48 -109.39 51.73
CA GLU A 42 -83.06 -109.01 51.75
C GLU A 42 -82.59 -108.59 50.36
N GLU A 43 -82.92 -109.33 49.30
CA GLU A 43 -82.61 -108.94 47.92
C GLU A 43 -83.26 -107.62 47.52
N VAL A 44 -84.51 -107.38 47.95
CA VAL A 44 -85.20 -106.09 47.78
C VAL A 44 -84.52 -104.99 48.59
N ILE A 45 -84.09 -105.26 49.83
CA ILE A 45 -83.34 -104.29 50.64
C ILE A 45 -81.98 -103.97 49.98
N ASP A 46 -81.28 -104.96 49.43
CA ASP A 46 -80.00 -104.76 48.75
C ASP A 46 -80.15 -104.00 47.44
N GLU A 47 -81.25 -104.18 46.71
CA GLU A 47 -81.59 -103.36 45.54
C GLU A 47 -81.89 -101.91 45.96
N LEU A 48 -82.70 -101.70 47.01
CA LEU A 48 -82.99 -100.38 47.56
C LEU A 48 -81.73 -99.69 48.10
N LEU A 49 -80.82 -100.41 48.76
CA LEU A 49 -79.55 -99.87 49.23
C LEU A 49 -78.62 -99.50 48.07
N ARG A 50 -78.63 -100.27 46.98
CA ARG A 50 -77.91 -99.91 45.75
C ARG A 50 -78.52 -98.67 45.10
N GLU A 51 -79.84 -98.55 45.07
CA GLU A 51 -80.54 -97.37 44.58
C GLU A 51 -80.23 -96.13 45.43
N ILE A 52 -80.26 -96.25 46.77
CA ILE A 52 -79.87 -95.18 47.70
C ILE A 52 -78.43 -94.73 47.42
N LYS A 53 -77.48 -95.66 47.32
CA LYS A 53 -76.08 -95.32 46.99
C LYS A 53 -75.95 -94.63 45.63
N GLN A 54 -76.71 -95.05 44.62
CA GLN A 54 -76.71 -94.39 43.31
C GLN A 54 -77.32 -92.98 43.40
N LEU A 55 -78.36 -92.78 44.21
CA LEU A 55 -78.97 -91.47 44.45
C LEU A 55 -78.03 -90.55 45.24
N GLU A 56 -77.30 -91.07 46.23
CA GLU A 56 -76.26 -90.32 46.95
C GLU A 56 -75.16 -89.84 46.00
N VAL A 57 -74.63 -90.73 45.17
CA VAL A 57 -73.62 -90.37 44.15
C VAL A 57 -74.17 -89.35 43.15
N LYS A 58 -75.44 -89.47 42.73
CA LYS A 58 -76.08 -88.47 41.85
C LYS A 58 -76.27 -87.13 42.56
N ASN A 59 -76.66 -87.14 43.84
CA ASN A 59 -76.82 -85.94 44.64
C ASN A 59 -75.50 -85.22 44.84
N ASP A 60 -74.42 -85.95 45.13
CA ASP A 60 -73.09 -85.36 45.30
C ASP A 60 -72.54 -84.79 43.99
N ARG A 61 -72.71 -85.49 42.86
CA ARG A 61 -72.42 -84.93 41.52
C ARG A 61 -73.22 -83.66 41.23
N ASN A 62 -74.49 -83.61 41.63
CA ASN A 62 -75.32 -82.41 41.47
C ASN A 62 -74.85 -81.26 42.38
N LYS A 63 -74.39 -81.55 43.61
CA LYS A 63 -73.81 -80.54 44.51
C LYS A 63 -72.52 -79.97 43.94
N GLU A 64 -71.61 -80.81 43.44
CA GLU A 64 -70.36 -80.39 42.79
C GLU A 64 -70.65 -79.53 41.56
N ARG A 65 -71.57 -79.96 40.69
CA ARG A 65 -71.99 -79.15 39.53
C ARG A 65 -72.57 -77.81 39.94
N ASN A 66 -73.40 -77.76 40.98
CA ASN A 66 -73.95 -76.51 41.49
C ASN A 66 -72.88 -75.61 42.11
N GLN A 67 -71.86 -76.17 42.76
CA GLN A 67 -70.73 -75.40 43.27
C GLN A 67 -69.92 -74.79 42.13
N HIS A 68 -69.57 -75.58 41.11
CA HIS A 68 -68.87 -75.07 39.93
C HIS A 68 -69.67 -73.98 39.21
N LEU A 69 -70.98 -74.15 39.01
CA LEU A 69 -71.83 -73.11 38.42
C LEU A 69 -71.84 -71.84 39.25
N LYS A 70 -71.87 -71.93 40.58
CA LYS A 70 -71.80 -70.75 41.46
C LYS A 70 -70.44 -70.07 41.37
N GLU A 71 -69.35 -70.83 41.31
CA GLU A 71 -68.00 -70.29 41.15
C GLU A 71 -67.82 -69.60 39.80
N GLU A 72 -68.34 -70.18 38.71
CA GLU A 72 -68.37 -69.57 37.38
C GLU A 72 -69.19 -68.28 37.39
N GLN A 73 -70.40 -68.31 37.97
CA GLN A 73 -71.23 -67.11 38.10
C GLN A 73 -70.54 -66.01 38.91
N ILE A 74 -69.91 -66.36 40.04
CA ILE A 74 -69.12 -65.41 40.84
C ILE A 74 -67.94 -64.89 40.04
N GLY A 75 -67.27 -65.74 39.25
CA GLY A 75 -66.19 -65.36 38.34
C GLY A 75 -66.65 -64.34 37.30
N HIS A 76 -67.77 -64.59 36.62
CA HIS A 76 -68.37 -63.67 35.64
C HIS A 76 -68.77 -62.35 36.28
N ILE A 77 -69.41 -62.38 37.45
CA ILE A 77 -69.80 -61.17 38.19
C ILE A 77 -68.55 -60.34 38.53
N ARG A 78 -67.48 -60.98 39.02
CA ARG A 78 -66.22 -60.29 39.32
C ARG A 78 -65.58 -59.67 38.08
N ALA A 79 -65.55 -60.39 36.96
CA ALA A 79 -65.02 -59.88 35.70
C ALA A 79 -65.79 -58.66 35.19
N LEU A 80 -67.13 -58.69 35.31
CA LEU A 80 -67.97 -57.54 34.99
C LEU A 80 -67.69 -56.35 35.90
N PHE A 81 -67.55 -56.57 37.22
CA PHE A 81 -67.19 -55.51 38.15
C PHE A 81 -65.81 -54.89 37.87
N THR A 82 -64.82 -55.68 37.48
CA THR A 82 -63.50 -55.16 37.10
C THR A 82 -63.57 -54.34 35.82
N SER A 83 -64.29 -54.81 34.80
CA SER A 83 -64.46 -54.09 33.54
C SER A 83 -65.22 -52.77 33.74
N LEU A 84 -66.27 -52.75 34.57
CA LEU A 84 -67.00 -51.52 34.91
C LEU A 84 -66.11 -50.50 35.64
N LYS A 85 -65.28 -50.94 36.59
CA LYS A 85 -64.35 -50.06 37.30
C LYS A 85 -63.25 -49.50 36.39
N GLU A 86 -62.80 -50.28 35.41
CA GLU A 86 -61.84 -49.81 34.41
C GLU A 86 -62.46 -48.74 33.52
N GLN A 87 -63.68 -48.95 33.03
CA GLN A 87 -64.43 -47.96 32.26
C GLN A 87 -64.72 -46.69 33.07
N GLU A 88 -65.08 -46.81 34.34
CA GLU A 88 -65.29 -45.65 35.24
C GLU A 88 -64.01 -44.82 35.40
N LYS A 89 -62.86 -45.48 35.58
CA LYS A 89 -61.55 -44.81 35.63
C LYS A 89 -61.15 -44.18 34.29
N GLU A 90 -61.49 -44.81 33.17
CA GLU A 90 -61.26 -44.24 31.84
C GLU A 90 -62.12 -42.99 31.62
N LEU A 91 -63.38 -43.01 32.05
CA LEU A 91 -64.27 -41.85 32.02
C LEU A 91 -63.82 -40.74 32.97
N GLU A 92 -63.32 -41.08 34.16
CA GLU A 92 -62.77 -40.11 35.12
C GLU A 92 -61.47 -39.46 34.62
N LYS A 93 -60.69 -40.17 33.80
CA LYS A 93 -59.50 -39.64 33.11
C LYS A 93 -59.83 -38.78 31.90
N ILE A 94 -61.04 -38.88 31.33
CA ILE A 94 -61.48 -37.97 30.29
C ILE A 94 -61.79 -36.64 30.98
N GLU A 95 -60.77 -35.79 31.02
CA GLU A 95 -60.88 -34.41 31.48
C GLU A 95 -62.06 -33.76 30.75
N ILE A 96 -63.07 -33.35 31.52
CA ILE A 96 -64.28 -32.74 30.99
C ILE A 96 -63.89 -31.36 30.50
N VAL A 97 -63.54 -31.27 29.21
CA VAL A 97 -63.24 -30.01 28.55
C VAL A 97 -64.50 -29.16 28.60
N THR A 98 -64.48 -28.12 29.43
CA THR A 98 -65.61 -27.23 29.53
C THR A 98 -65.67 -26.33 28.30
N ARG A 99 -66.87 -25.86 27.98
CA ARG A 99 -67.07 -24.91 26.89
C ARG A 99 -66.19 -23.66 27.06
N ASP A 100 -65.98 -23.22 28.30
CA ASP A 100 -65.16 -22.05 28.63
C ASP A 100 -63.67 -22.27 28.32
N ASP A 101 -63.15 -23.49 28.53
CA ASP A 101 -61.76 -23.83 28.19
C ASP A 101 -61.55 -23.84 26.67
N VAL A 102 -62.52 -24.34 25.90
CA VAL A 102 -62.49 -24.28 24.43
C VAL A 102 -62.59 -22.83 23.95
N GLU A 103 -63.50 -22.04 24.52
CA GLU A 103 -63.63 -20.63 24.16
C GLU A 103 -62.36 -19.83 24.50
N LYS A 104 -61.69 -20.13 25.62
CA LYS A 104 -60.42 -19.52 25.99
C LYS A 104 -59.30 -19.93 25.04
N ALA A 105 -59.15 -21.23 24.75
CA ALA A 105 -58.16 -21.72 23.78
C ALA A 105 -58.39 -21.16 22.37
N MET A 106 -59.66 -20.97 21.95
CA MET A 106 -59.97 -20.31 20.69
C MET A 106 -59.62 -18.83 20.69
N LYS A 107 -59.89 -18.10 21.78
CA LYS A 107 -59.49 -16.69 21.93
C LYS A 107 -57.97 -16.53 21.90
N ASP A 108 -57.25 -17.40 22.60
CA ASP A 108 -55.78 -17.40 22.63
C ASP A 108 -55.19 -17.70 21.24
N LYS A 109 -55.74 -18.70 20.54
CA LYS A 109 -55.34 -19.01 19.16
C LYS A 109 -55.67 -17.87 18.20
N TRP A 110 -56.82 -17.23 18.35
CA TRP A 110 -57.21 -16.07 17.54
C TRP A 110 -56.27 -14.89 17.77
N GLN A 111 -55.93 -14.60 19.03
CA GLN A 111 -54.99 -13.56 19.39
C GLN A 111 -53.59 -13.85 18.85
N TYR A 112 -53.13 -15.10 18.97
CA TYR A 112 -51.87 -15.55 18.38
C TYR A 112 -51.82 -15.33 16.86
N VAL A 113 -52.87 -15.72 16.14
CA VAL A 113 -52.96 -15.49 14.68
C VAL A 113 -52.89 -13.99 14.37
N LYS A 114 -53.64 -13.16 15.11
CA LYS A 114 -53.64 -11.72 14.91
C LYS A 114 -52.28 -11.08 15.16
N ASP A 115 -51.54 -11.56 16.16
CA ASP A 115 -50.20 -11.06 16.47
C ASP A 115 -49.15 -11.54 15.43
N GLN A 116 -49.29 -12.76 14.90
CA GLN A 116 -48.50 -13.23 13.75
C GLN A 116 -48.80 -12.41 12.49
N GLU A 117 -50.06 -12.08 12.21
CA GLU A 117 -50.44 -11.25 11.07
C GLU A 117 -49.84 -9.84 11.16
N LYS A 118 -49.85 -9.23 12.35
CA LYS A 118 -49.16 -7.94 12.59
C LYS A 118 -47.66 -8.06 12.35
N LEU A 119 -47.01 -9.09 12.91
CA LEU A 119 -45.58 -9.32 12.72
C LEU A 119 -45.23 -9.47 11.22
N ILE A 120 -46.01 -10.26 10.48
CA ILE A 120 -45.83 -10.42 9.03
C ILE A 120 -45.97 -9.08 8.31
N LYS A 121 -46.96 -8.26 8.69
CA LYS A 121 -47.17 -6.94 8.10
C LYS A 121 -46.00 -5.98 8.39
N ASP A 122 -45.47 -6.01 9.60
CA ASP A 122 -44.33 -5.20 10.00
C ASP A 122 -43.06 -5.61 9.25
N MET A 123 -42.79 -6.92 9.16
CA MET A 123 -41.67 -7.44 8.36
C MET A 123 -41.81 -7.06 6.88
N ARG A 124 -43.01 -7.17 6.30
CA ARG A 124 -43.25 -6.73 4.91
C ARG A 124 -42.98 -5.25 4.72
N SER A 125 -43.35 -4.43 5.69
CA SER A 125 -43.10 -2.97 5.66
C SER A 125 -41.60 -2.67 5.73
N GLN A 126 -40.85 -3.40 6.56
CA GLN A 126 -39.39 -3.28 6.65
C GLN A 126 -38.70 -3.74 5.37
N ILE A 127 -39.11 -4.88 4.79
CA ILE A 127 -38.59 -5.38 3.52
C ILE A 127 -38.79 -4.33 2.43
N HIS A 128 -40.00 -3.80 2.29
CA HIS A 128 -40.31 -2.77 1.29
C HIS A 128 -39.46 -1.49 1.49
N TYR A 129 -39.27 -1.06 2.74
CA TYR A 129 -38.40 0.08 3.05
C TYR A 129 -36.94 -0.15 2.64
N ILE A 130 -36.42 -1.35 2.89
CA ILE A 130 -35.06 -1.73 2.49
C ILE A 130 -34.95 -1.85 0.97
N GLU A 131 -35.93 -2.44 0.30
CA GLU A 131 -35.99 -2.54 -1.17
C GLU A 131 -35.95 -1.15 -1.81
N GLN A 132 -36.71 -0.18 -1.30
CA GLN A 132 -36.66 1.20 -1.79
C GLN A 132 -35.27 1.82 -1.62
N LYS A 133 -34.63 1.63 -0.45
CA LYS A 133 -33.23 2.09 -0.25
C LYS A 133 -32.25 1.42 -1.19
N LEU A 134 -32.43 0.12 -1.43
CA LEU A 134 -31.58 -0.66 -2.31
C LEU A 134 -31.69 -0.16 -3.75
N LEU A 135 -32.90 0.17 -4.22
CA LEU A 135 -33.10 0.79 -5.54
C LEU A 135 -32.37 2.14 -5.67
N LEU A 136 -32.44 2.99 -4.64
CA LEU A 136 -31.72 4.26 -4.64
C LEU A 136 -30.20 4.05 -4.69
N LYS A 137 -29.69 3.09 -3.92
CA LYS A 137 -28.26 2.73 -3.95
C LYS A 137 -27.84 2.09 -5.27
N GLN A 138 -28.70 1.30 -5.89
CA GLN A 138 -28.44 0.75 -7.22
C GLN A 138 -28.32 1.86 -8.26
N ALA A 139 -29.23 2.85 -8.24
CA ALA A 139 -29.14 4.01 -9.14
C ALA A 139 -27.84 4.82 -8.93
N GLU A 140 -27.39 4.97 -7.69
CA GLU A 140 -26.10 5.60 -7.37
C GLU A 140 -24.92 4.79 -7.94
N VAL A 141 -24.94 3.46 -7.78
CA VAL A 141 -23.92 2.56 -8.37
C VAL A 141 -23.90 2.68 -9.89
N ASP A 142 -25.08 2.68 -10.53
CA ASP A 142 -25.20 2.79 -11.98
C ASP A 142 -24.68 4.14 -12.49
N TYR A 143 -24.93 5.23 -11.76
CA TYR A 143 -24.35 6.55 -12.03
C TYR A 143 -22.82 6.52 -11.97
N TRP A 144 -22.25 5.96 -10.90
CA TRP A 144 -20.79 5.89 -10.75
C TRP A 144 -20.15 4.99 -11.79
N LEU A 145 -20.82 3.90 -12.21
CA LEU A 145 -20.36 3.05 -13.30
C LEU A 145 -20.39 3.79 -14.64
N ALA A 146 -21.46 4.55 -14.92
CA ALA A 146 -21.55 5.38 -16.12
C ALA A 146 -20.44 6.44 -16.14
N TYR A 147 -20.18 7.09 -15.00
CA TYR A 147 -19.09 8.03 -14.87
C TYR A 147 -17.73 7.35 -15.08
N LYS A 148 -17.47 6.21 -14.43
CA LYS A 148 -16.20 5.48 -14.58
C LYS A 148 -15.93 5.08 -16.02
N ASN A 149 -16.95 4.64 -16.75
CA ASN A 149 -16.79 4.14 -18.12
C ASN A 149 -16.69 5.26 -19.16
N VAL A 150 -17.46 6.34 -19.01
CA VAL A 150 -17.58 7.40 -20.01
C VAL A 150 -17.04 8.73 -19.47
N GLY A 151 -17.64 9.25 -18.40
CA GLY A 151 -17.30 10.57 -17.85
C GLY A 151 -15.82 10.71 -17.45
N SER A 152 -15.22 9.66 -16.91
CA SER A 152 -13.79 9.63 -16.56
C SER A 152 -12.91 9.74 -17.80
N SER A 153 -13.30 9.17 -18.94
CA SER A 153 -12.54 9.29 -20.19
C SER A 153 -12.68 10.69 -20.78
N GLU A 154 -13.86 11.28 -20.72
CA GLU A 154 -14.11 12.65 -21.18
C GLU A 154 -13.33 13.67 -20.34
N HIS A 155 -13.40 13.56 -19.02
CA HIS A 155 -12.62 14.40 -18.11
C HIS A 155 -11.12 14.19 -18.28
N ALA A 156 -10.66 12.96 -18.48
CA ALA A 156 -9.23 12.69 -18.75
C ALA A 156 -8.77 13.39 -20.04
N LYS A 157 -9.56 13.34 -21.12
CA LYS A 157 -9.26 14.06 -22.38
C LYS A 157 -9.25 15.57 -22.17
N GLN A 158 -10.19 16.10 -21.38
CA GLN A 158 -10.22 17.53 -21.06
C GLN A 158 -8.98 17.96 -20.28
N ILE A 159 -8.58 17.18 -19.27
CA ILE A 159 -7.35 17.40 -18.51
C ILE A 159 -6.15 17.37 -19.44
N GLU A 160 -6.04 16.36 -20.30
CA GLU A 160 -4.93 16.25 -21.27
C GLU A 160 -4.88 17.46 -22.21
N SER A 161 -6.02 17.94 -22.71
CA SER A 161 -6.08 19.13 -23.56
C SER A 161 -5.60 20.39 -22.83
N LEU A 162 -6.00 20.57 -21.57
CA LEU A 162 -5.58 21.71 -20.75
C LEU A 162 -4.10 21.63 -20.39
N GLU A 163 -3.58 20.44 -20.10
CA GLU A 163 -2.15 20.23 -19.87
C GLU A 163 -1.31 20.57 -21.12
N GLN A 164 -1.79 20.17 -22.30
CA GLN A 164 -1.15 20.53 -23.57
C GLN A 164 -1.18 22.05 -23.81
N ASP A 165 -2.29 22.72 -23.53
CA ASP A 165 -2.40 24.17 -23.68
C ASP A 165 -1.51 24.92 -22.68
N ILE A 166 -1.43 24.46 -21.42
CA ILE A 166 -0.48 24.99 -20.43
C ILE A 166 0.96 24.83 -20.92
N LYS A 167 1.29 23.68 -21.52
CA LYS A 167 2.63 23.42 -22.05
C LYS A 167 2.96 24.39 -23.19
N LYS A 168 2.06 24.56 -24.15
CA LYS A 168 2.22 25.52 -25.27
C LYS A 168 2.39 26.94 -24.76
N LEU A 169 1.56 27.37 -23.81
CA LEU A 169 1.67 28.71 -23.22
C LEU A 169 3.02 28.95 -22.52
N LYS A 170 3.63 27.91 -21.93
CA LYS A 170 4.98 28.00 -21.38
C LYS A 170 6.03 28.14 -22.47
N GLU A 171 5.94 27.32 -23.52
CA GLU A 171 6.83 27.39 -24.69
C GLU A 171 6.75 28.78 -25.35
N ASP A 172 5.54 29.31 -25.58
CA ASP A 172 5.30 30.65 -26.14
C ASP A 172 5.88 31.76 -25.25
N LEU A 173 5.78 31.62 -23.92
CA LEU A 173 6.36 32.57 -22.96
C LEU A 173 7.89 32.53 -22.99
N GLU A 174 8.50 31.35 -23.07
CA GLU A 174 9.94 31.17 -23.18
C GLU A 174 10.45 31.78 -24.50
N GLU A 175 9.78 31.50 -25.62
CA GLU A 175 10.09 32.10 -26.93
C GLU A 175 9.98 33.62 -26.90
N MET A 176 8.92 34.16 -26.31
CA MET A 176 8.74 35.61 -26.17
C MET A 176 9.82 36.24 -25.28
N THR A 177 10.19 35.57 -24.19
CA THR A 177 11.24 36.03 -23.28
C THR A 177 12.59 36.06 -23.98
N GLU A 178 12.93 35.01 -24.73
CA GLU A 178 14.15 34.97 -25.53
C GLU A 178 14.16 36.02 -26.63
N TYR A 179 13.03 36.23 -27.31
CA TYR A 179 12.88 37.32 -28.28
C TYR A 179 13.19 38.68 -27.66
N PHE A 180 12.60 38.99 -26.49
CA PHE A 180 12.87 40.25 -25.80
C PHE A 180 14.31 40.36 -25.30
N ARG A 181 14.90 39.26 -24.83
CA ARG A 181 16.31 39.20 -24.42
C ARG A 181 17.23 39.55 -25.58
N VAL A 182 17.03 38.92 -26.73
CA VAL A 182 17.82 39.17 -27.95
C VAL A 182 17.61 40.60 -28.45
N ALA A 183 16.36 41.06 -28.53
CA ALA A 183 16.07 42.42 -28.97
C ALA A 183 16.73 43.48 -28.04
N LEU A 184 16.68 43.26 -26.72
CA LEU A 184 17.36 44.12 -25.75
C LEU A 184 18.87 44.12 -25.99
N GLU A 185 19.49 42.95 -26.12
CA GLU A 185 20.92 42.83 -26.34
C GLU A 185 21.36 43.52 -27.64
N GLU A 186 20.61 43.33 -28.73
CA GLU A 186 20.88 44.02 -29.99
C GLU A 186 20.78 45.55 -29.86
N THR A 187 19.80 46.06 -29.10
CA THR A 187 19.67 47.50 -28.88
C THR A 187 20.81 48.05 -28.03
N LYS A 188 21.24 47.32 -26.99
CA LYS A 188 22.43 47.66 -26.21
C LYS A 188 23.68 47.70 -27.07
N GLU A 189 23.93 46.67 -27.86
CA GLU A 189 25.07 46.64 -28.78
C GLU A 189 25.05 47.80 -29.78
N LYS A 190 23.87 48.16 -30.31
CA LYS A 190 23.72 49.31 -31.22
C LYS A 190 24.06 50.63 -30.51
N ILE A 191 23.59 50.79 -29.27
CA ILE A 191 23.93 51.94 -28.43
C ILE A 191 25.43 51.97 -28.17
N ASP A 192 26.04 50.87 -27.76
CA ASP A 192 27.47 50.77 -27.45
C ASP A 192 28.34 51.07 -28.68
N LYS A 193 27.98 50.53 -29.85
CA LYS A 193 28.65 50.83 -31.13
C LYS A 193 28.49 52.32 -31.48
N TYR A 194 27.33 52.91 -31.24
CA TYR A 194 27.10 54.33 -31.51
C TYR A 194 27.88 55.23 -30.54
N THR A 195 27.86 54.94 -29.25
CA THR A 195 28.58 55.70 -28.22
C THR A 195 30.09 55.61 -28.42
N LEU A 196 30.62 54.43 -28.79
CA LEU A 196 32.02 54.24 -29.14
C LEU A 196 32.42 55.12 -30.34
N LYS A 197 31.63 55.11 -31.41
CA LYS A 197 31.87 55.98 -32.58
C LYS A 197 31.84 57.47 -32.22
N GLN A 198 30.88 57.88 -31.38
CA GLN A 198 30.81 59.27 -30.91
C GLN A 198 32.03 59.65 -30.04
N MET A 199 32.51 58.73 -29.21
CA MET A 199 33.72 58.90 -28.41
C MET A 199 34.97 59.03 -29.30
N GLU A 200 35.12 58.18 -30.31
CA GLU A 200 36.22 58.24 -31.28
C GLU A 200 36.21 59.56 -32.06
N GLN A 201 35.06 59.97 -32.60
CA GLN A 201 34.91 61.25 -33.28
C GLN A 201 35.28 62.43 -32.38
N LYS A 202 34.87 62.41 -31.11
CA LYS A 202 35.25 63.46 -30.14
C LYS A 202 36.74 63.45 -29.84
N LYS A 203 37.38 62.27 -29.73
CA LYS A 203 38.83 62.15 -29.58
C LYS A 203 39.56 62.72 -30.79
N GLU A 204 39.16 62.33 -31.99
CA GLU A 204 39.72 62.84 -33.25
C GLU A 204 39.56 64.35 -33.34
N TRP A 205 38.36 64.87 -33.10
CA TRP A 205 38.10 66.32 -33.09
C TRP A 205 38.95 67.06 -32.04
N ALA A 206 39.09 66.51 -30.84
CA ALA A 206 39.96 67.09 -29.81
C ALA A 206 41.43 67.08 -30.23
N THR A 207 41.91 65.99 -30.86
CA THR A 207 43.30 65.92 -31.37
C THR A 207 43.53 66.88 -32.52
N GLU A 208 42.62 66.97 -33.49
CA GLU A 208 42.71 67.94 -34.60
C GLU A 208 42.69 69.38 -34.08
N ASN A 209 41.82 69.67 -33.12
CA ASN A 209 41.74 71.00 -32.54
C ASN A 209 43.02 71.34 -31.77
N ALA A 210 43.54 70.41 -30.98
CA ALA A 210 44.84 70.57 -30.32
C ALA A 210 45.94 70.86 -31.34
N VAL A 211 46.04 70.09 -32.42
CA VAL A 211 47.01 70.29 -33.51
C VAL A 211 46.85 71.68 -34.17
N LYS A 212 45.62 72.14 -34.40
CA LYS A 212 45.32 73.48 -34.92
C LYS A 212 45.80 74.59 -34.00
N HIS A 213 45.75 74.38 -32.68
CA HIS A 213 46.19 75.33 -31.66
C HIS A 213 47.66 75.21 -31.24
N ILE A 214 48.43 74.26 -31.79
CA ILE A 214 49.90 74.22 -31.57
C ILE A 214 50.54 75.48 -32.17
N ASP A 215 51.41 76.12 -31.38
CA ASP A 215 52.17 77.30 -31.78
C ASP A 215 53.12 77.03 -32.97
N LYS A 216 53.41 78.08 -33.74
CA LYS A 216 54.31 77.99 -34.90
C LYS A 216 55.72 77.51 -34.52
N ILE A 217 56.18 77.82 -33.30
CA ILE A 217 57.48 77.39 -32.77
C ILE A 217 57.44 75.88 -32.52
N SER A 218 56.48 75.41 -31.74
CA SER A 218 56.32 73.98 -31.44
C SER A 218 56.10 73.12 -32.69
N ARG A 219 55.38 73.62 -33.71
CA ARG A 219 55.28 72.92 -35.01
C ARG A 219 56.62 72.76 -35.72
N ARG A 220 57.53 73.74 -35.57
CA ARG A 220 58.87 73.67 -36.15
C ARG A 220 59.73 72.69 -35.36
N GLU A 221 59.70 72.77 -34.03
CA GLU A 221 60.40 71.85 -33.14
C GLU A 221 60.00 70.39 -33.39
N ILE A 222 58.70 70.10 -33.59
CA ILE A 222 58.24 68.75 -33.92
C ILE A 222 58.86 68.25 -35.24
N LYS A 223 58.89 69.08 -36.28
CA LYS A 223 59.50 68.71 -37.58
C LYS A 223 61.01 68.55 -37.49
N GLU A 224 61.67 69.42 -36.73
CA GLU A 224 63.10 69.33 -36.47
C GLU A 224 63.42 68.07 -35.67
N TYR A 225 62.58 67.69 -34.71
CA TYR A 225 62.70 66.44 -33.97
C TYR A 225 62.47 65.21 -34.84
N GLU A 226 61.44 65.22 -35.72
CA GLU A 226 61.21 64.15 -36.70
C GLU A 226 62.41 64.00 -37.64
N TRP A 227 62.91 65.12 -38.19
CA TRP A 227 64.10 65.12 -39.03
C TRP A 227 65.34 64.63 -38.27
N LEU A 228 65.56 65.11 -37.04
CA LEU A 228 66.67 64.68 -36.20
C LEU A 228 66.57 63.19 -35.85
N LYS A 229 65.36 62.66 -35.67
CA LYS A 229 65.14 61.24 -35.41
C LYS A 229 65.53 60.40 -36.63
N ASP A 230 65.15 60.83 -37.82
CA ASP A 230 65.55 60.16 -39.07
C ASP A 230 67.06 60.27 -39.30
N GLU A 231 67.66 61.43 -39.01
CA GLU A 231 69.10 61.67 -39.11
C GLU A 231 69.89 60.83 -38.10
N VAL A 232 69.42 60.74 -36.86
CA VAL A 232 70.00 59.85 -35.83
C VAL A 232 69.88 58.39 -36.27
N ALA A 233 68.76 58.00 -36.89
CA ALA A 233 68.61 56.65 -37.43
C ALA A 233 69.60 56.39 -38.59
N ALA A 234 69.88 57.40 -39.43
CA ALA A 234 70.89 57.32 -40.49
C ALA A 234 72.32 57.20 -39.93
N TYR A 235 72.73 58.05 -38.99
CA TYR A 235 74.06 57.95 -38.36
C TYR A 235 74.24 56.64 -37.60
N ARG A 236 73.21 56.15 -36.90
CA ARG A 236 73.27 54.81 -36.27
C ARG A 236 73.56 53.72 -37.29
N LYS A 237 72.95 53.81 -38.48
CA LYS A 237 73.22 52.88 -39.57
C LYS A 237 74.65 53.01 -40.10
N GLU A 238 75.14 54.23 -40.33
CA GLU A 238 76.52 54.47 -40.78
C GLU A 238 77.56 53.98 -39.78
N VAL A 239 77.32 54.19 -38.48
CA VAL A 239 78.17 53.66 -37.41
C VAL A 239 78.19 52.13 -37.45
N ASN A 240 77.03 51.48 -37.56
CA ASN A 240 76.96 50.03 -37.68
C ASN A 240 77.69 49.50 -38.94
N ASP A 241 77.55 50.19 -40.08
CA ASP A 241 78.24 49.82 -41.33
C ASP A 241 79.76 50.01 -41.22
N LEU A 242 80.21 51.04 -40.52
CA LEU A 242 81.63 51.30 -40.26
C LEU A 242 82.21 50.27 -39.28
N GLU A 243 81.52 49.97 -38.17
CA GLU A 243 81.88 48.91 -37.23
C GLU A 243 82.03 47.57 -37.96
N ALA A 244 81.07 47.22 -38.83
CA ALA A 244 81.16 46.00 -39.65
C ALA A 244 82.36 46.01 -40.60
N SER A 245 82.78 47.17 -41.10
CA SER A 245 83.95 47.32 -41.96
C SER A 245 85.26 47.22 -41.19
N VAL A 246 85.32 47.80 -39.99
CA VAL A 246 86.47 47.69 -39.06
C VAL A 246 86.65 46.23 -38.64
N HIS A 247 85.58 45.54 -38.24
CA HIS A 247 85.65 44.13 -37.90
C HIS A 247 86.19 43.27 -39.05
N LYS A 248 85.77 43.52 -40.30
CA LYS A 248 86.34 42.83 -41.47
C LYS A 248 87.83 43.12 -41.65
N LEU A 249 88.27 44.37 -41.47
CA LEU A 249 89.68 44.74 -41.56
C LEU A 249 90.51 44.13 -40.43
N GLU A 250 89.96 44.05 -39.22
CA GLU A 250 90.58 43.37 -38.08
C GLU A 250 90.73 41.87 -38.36
N GLU A 251 89.68 41.23 -38.87
CA GLU A 251 89.71 39.83 -39.30
C GLU A 251 90.78 39.59 -40.38
N GLU A 252 90.84 40.44 -41.41
CA GLU A 252 91.84 40.37 -42.47
C GLU A 252 93.27 40.60 -41.94
N ASN A 253 93.46 41.58 -41.06
CA ASN A 253 94.75 41.87 -40.46
C ASN A 253 95.22 40.72 -39.57
N ILE A 254 94.35 40.17 -38.72
CA ILE A 254 94.63 38.97 -37.92
C ILE A 254 94.97 37.80 -38.84
N TYR A 255 94.25 37.61 -39.94
CA TYR A 255 94.54 36.58 -40.93
C TYR A 255 95.92 36.76 -41.58
N LEU A 256 96.26 37.97 -42.01
CA LEU A 256 97.56 38.29 -42.63
C LEU A 256 98.71 38.14 -41.63
N ILE A 257 98.53 38.64 -40.39
CA ILE A 257 99.47 38.47 -39.29
C ILE A 257 99.68 36.98 -39.02
N ASN A 258 98.62 36.18 -38.89
CA ASN A 258 98.72 34.74 -38.73
C ASN A 258 99.51 34.09 -39.87
N LYS A 259 99.24 34.48 -41.13
CA LYS A 259 99.97 33.96 -42.30
C LYS A 259 101.46 34.36 -42.32
N LEU A 260 101.78 35.59 -41.90
CA LEU A 260 103.17 36.04 -41.73
C LEU A 260 103.86 35.28 -40.59
N PHE A 261 103.18 35.08 -39.47
CA PHE A 261 103.67 34.25 -38.36
C PHE A 261 103.90 32.82 -38.82
N GLU A 262 102.97 32.20 -39.55
CA GLU A 262 103.12 30.85 -40.09
C GLU A 262 104.31 30.75 -41.06
N ARG A 263 104.48 31.71 -41.97
CA ARG A 263 105.67 31.75 -42.84
C ARG A 263 106.96 31.91 -42.06
N ARG A 264 107.00 32.80 -41.07
CA ARG A 264 108.17 32.97 -40.19
C ARG A 264 108.48 31.69 -39.40
N LEU A 265 107.46 31.01 -38.90
CA LEU A 265 107.57 29.72 -38.22
C LEU A 265 108.10 28.62 -39.15
N GLN A 266 107.63 28.57 -40.40
CA GLN A 266 108.14 27.67 -41.44
C GLN A 266 109.63 27.92 -41.71
N PHE A 267 110.06 29.18 -41.83
CA PHE A 267 111.49 29.51 -42.02
C PHE A 267 112.36 29.13 -40.82
N LEU A 268 111.84 29.24 -39.60
CA LEU A 268 112.56 28.88 -38.37
C LEU A 268 112.47 27.38 -38.04
N ASN A 269 111.66 26.60 -38.77
CA ASN A 269 111.43 25.16 -38.56
C ASN A 269 110.98 24.79 -37.13
N VAL A 270 110.22 25.67 -36.46
CA VAL A 270 109.75 25.44 -35.09
C VAL A 270 108.23 25.23 -35.05
N PRO A 271 107.74 24.18 -34.36
CA PRO A 271 106.31 23.94 -34.19
C PRO A 271 105.56 25.11 -33.51
N ARG A 272 104.42 25.51 -34.10
CA ARG A 272 103.56 26.64 -33.66
C ARG A 272 103.18 26.61 -32.16
N LYS A 273 102.97 25.43 -31.58
CA LYS A 273 102.66 25.27 -30.15
C LYS A 273 103.80 25.76 -29.26
N LEU A 274 105.05 25.42 -29.58
CA LEU A 274 106.20 25.80 -28.73
C LEU A 274 106.40 27.32 -28.70
N PHE A 275 106.20 28.00 -29.84
CA PHE A 275 106.35 29.45 -29.92
C PHE A 275 105.22 30.23 -29.25
N LEU A 276 103.96 29.80 -29.37
CA LEU A 276 102.85 30.46 -28.66
C LEU A 276 102.96 30.26 -27.14
N THR A 277 103.42 29.09 -26.69
CA THR A 277 103.64 28.81 -25.27
C THR A 277 104.80 29.66 -24.69
N GLN A 278 105.84 29.94 -25.48
CA GLN A 278 106.96 30.80 -25.06
C GLN A 278 106.64 32.31 -25.16
N GLY A 279 105.86 32.73 -26.16
CA GLY A 279 105.41 34.12 -26.36
C GLY A 279 104.29 34.54 -25.39
N ALA A 280 103.50 33.60 -24.88
CA ALA A 280 102.50 33.82 -23.82
C ALA A 280 103.10 33.70 -22.40
N GLY A 281 104.42 33.50 -22.27
CA GLY A 281 105.11 33.46 -20.97
C GLY A 281 104.89 32.18 -20.14
N LEU A 282 104.43 31.08 -20.73
CA LEU A 282 104.19 29.81 -20.03
C LEU A 282 105.38 28.84 -20.20
N GLN A 283 106.15 28.61 -19.13
CA GLN A 283 107.30 27.69 -19.06
C GLN A 283 106.85 26.23 -18.82
N VAL A 284 107.38 25.26 -19.57
CA VAL A 284 107.12 23.82 -19.39
C VAL A 284 108.24 23.17 -18.56
N SER A 285 107.84 22.46 -17.50
CA SER A 285 108.53 22.16 -16.23
C SER A 285 109.74 21.20 -16.25
N GLY A 286 110.57 21.31 -15.19
CA GLY A 286 111.42 20.24 -14.69
C GLY A 286 111.86 20.40 -13.21
N LYS A 287 110.92 20.47 -12.25
CA LYS A 287 111.02 20.03 -10.82
C LYS A 287 109.67 20.19 -10.10
N ASP A 288 109.34 19.24 -9.22
CA ASP A 288 107.99 18.74 -8.94
C ASP A 288 107.21 19.37 -7.74
N LEU A 289 105.88 19.50 -7.94
CA LEU A 289 104.67 19.31 -7.08
C LEU A 289 104.62 19.80 -5.59
N PRO A 290 103.43 20.14 -5.00
CA PRO A 290 102.15 19.43 -5.17
C PRO A 290 100.82 20.22 -5.12
N MET A 291 99.78 19.64 -5.76
CA MET A 291 98.41 19.43 -5.23
C MET A 291 97.43 20.60 -4.98
N LEU A 292 96.16 20.28 -5.28
CA LEU A 292 94.86 20.94 -4.99
C LEU A 292 94.43 21.99 -6.05
N GLY A 293 93.29 21.92 -6.73
CA GLY A 293 92.08 21.10 -6.63
C GLY A 293 90.87 22.00 -6.93
N LEU A 294 89.92 21.53 -7.76
CA LEU A 294 88.60 22.14 -8.09
C LEU A 294 88.66 23.48 -8.86
N SER A 295 87.73 23.89 -9.72
CA SER A 295 86.47 23.37 -10.27
C SER A 295 86.08 24.31 -11.43
N ASP A 296 85.20 23.85 -12.32
CA ASP A 296 84.52 24.65 -13.35
C ASP A 296 83.75 25.86 -12.78
N TYR A 297 83.31 26.74 -13.70
CA TYR A 297 82.30 27.83 -13.62
C TYR A 297 82.78 29.30 -13.60
N GLU A 298 82.36 30.00 -14.67
CA GLU A 298 81.69 31.32 -14.76
C GLU A 298 82.16 32.57 -13.97
N GLY A 299 81.94 33.73 -14.62
CA GLY A 299 81.87 35.08 -14.04
C GLY A 299 83.01 35.97 -14.54
N GLY A 300 82.79 37.08 -15.26
CA GLY A 300 82.01 38.25 -14.83
C GLY A 300 82.82 39.00 -13.77
N GLN A 301 83.09 40.31 -13.77
CA GLN A 301 82.53 41.51 -14.39
C GLN A 301 83.47 42.66 -13.97
N ALA A 302 83.30 43.85 -14.56
CA ALA A 302 83.52 45.22 -14.05
C ALA A 302 84.09 46.06 -15.20
N GLU A 303 83.33 46.91 -15.89
CA GLU A 303 82.57 48.07 -15.39
C GLU A 303 83.41 48.97 -14.47
N ASP A 304 83.92 50.06 -15.05
CA ASP A 304 84.27 51.33 -14.41
C ASP A 304 83.48 52.40 -15.20
N ASP A 305 82.38 52.94 -14.68
CA ASP A 305 82.27 54.06 -13.70
C ASP A 305 82.49 55.46 -14.30
N ASN A 306 81.38 56.20 -14.46
CA ASN A 306 81.29 57.61 -14.05
C ASN A 306 79.83 58.13 -13.97
N LEU A 307 79.36 58.34 -12.73
CA LEU A 307 78.60 59.48 -12.15
C LEU A 307 77.46 60.11 -13.00
N THR A 308 76.21 60.19 -12.53
CA THR A 308 75.77 61.00 -11.38
C THR A 308 74.35 60.61 -10.90
N SER A 309 74.13 60.69 -9.59
CA SER A 309 72.96 60.31 -8.80
C SER A 309 71.81 61.36 -8.79
N ALA A 310 70.54 60.92 -8.75
CA ALA A 310 69.51 61.39 -7.79
C ALA A 310 68.13 60.75 -8.04
N SER A 311 67.65 60.03 -7.02
CA SER A 311 66.26 59.71 -6.62
C SER A 311 65.08 60.01 -7.56
N GLU A 312 64.43 58.96 -8.05
CA GLU A 312 63.03 59.02 -8.50
C GLU A 312 62.14 58.39 -7.43
N LEU A 313 61.59 59.26 -6.57
CA LEU A 313 60.58 58.93 -5.58
C LEU A 313 59.22 58.86 -6.26
N VAL A 314 58.64 57.66 -6.29
CA VAL A 314 57.24 57.38 -6.60
C VAL A 314 56.36 58.12 -5.59
N LEU A 315 55.65 59.16 -6.04
CA LEU A 315 54.61 59.82 -5.26
C LEU A 315 53.29 59.06 -5.42
N THR A 316 53.04 58.13 -4.50
CA THR A 316 51.69 57.70 -4.13
C THR A 316 51.02 58.85 -3.38
N VAL A 317 49.97 59.44 -3.95
CA VAL A 317 49.06 60.34 -3.23
C VAL A 317 47.87 59.52 -2.74
N GLU A 318 47.94 59.08 -1.49
CA GLU A 318 46.76 58.85 -0.67
C GLU A 318 46.50 60.14 0.12
N GLU A 319 45.42 60.84 -0.20
CA GLU A 319 44.84 61.86 0.68
C GLU A 319 43.58 61.30 1.34
N LYS A 320 43.65 61.13 2.66
CA LYS A 320 42.49 61.05 3.55
C LYS A 320 42.61 62.15 4.60
N GLN A 321 41.43 62.67 4.98
CA GLN A 321 41.05 63.55 6.11
C GLN A 321 40.69 64.97 5.64
N SER A 322 39.65 65.66 6.12
CA SER A 322 38.56 65.42 7.08
C SER A 322 37.73 66.73 7.12
N GLU A 323 36.41 66.63 7.36
CA GLU A 323 35.45 67.56 8.03
C GLU A 323 35.80 69.07 8.17
N GLU A 324 34.92 70.09 8.08
CA GLU A 324 33.47 70.24 8.25
C GLU A 324 33.08 71.70 7.89
N SER A 325 31.80 71.97 7.54
CA SER A 325 31.00 73.18 7.90
C SER A 325 30.21 73.89 6.77
N LYS A 326 28.96 73.44 6.60
CA LYS A 326 27.66 74.16 6.54
C LYS A 326 27.56 75.55 5.87
N LYS A 327 26.72 75.67 4.82
CA LYS A 327 25.35 76.27 4.86
C LYS A 327 24.66 76.33 3.47
N ASN A 328 23.46 75.74 3.42
CA ASN A 328 22.21 76.17 2.78
C ASN A 328 22.18 76.64 1.30
N LEU A 329 21.48 75.90 0.42
CA LEU A 329 20.16 76.23 -0.18
C LEU A 329 19.88 75.30 -1.39
N GLY A 330 18.64 74.81 -1.53
CA GLY A 330 18.08 74.39 -2.82
C GLY A 330 17.70 72.92 -2.92
N GLU A 331 16.43 72.63 -2.62
CA GLU A 331 15.72 71.41 -2.97
C GLU A 331 15.72 71.19 -4.48
N GLU A 332 15.95 69.95 -4.95
CA GLU A 332 15.19 69.37 -6.08
C GLU A 332 15.43 67.84 -6.12
N GLU A 333 14.40 67.09 -5.72
CA GLU A 333 14.30 65.65 -5.88
C GLU A 333 14.08 65.33 -7.38
N SER A 334 15.00 64.57 -8.00
CA SER A 334 14.69 63.87 -9.26
C SER A 334 14.31 62.42 -8.91
N LYS A 335 12.99 62.17 -8.90
CA LYS A 335 12.41 60.83 -8.87
C LYS A 335 12.45 60.27 -10.29
N ASP A 336 12.98 59.06 -10.43
CA ASP A 336 12.86 58.24 -11.63
C ASP A 336 11.37 57.96 -11.92
N ASP A 337 10.83 58.62 -12.93
CA ASP A 337 9.48 58.38 -13.44
C ASP A 337 9.46 57.11 -14.30
N VAL A 338 9.07 55.99 -13.67
CA VAL A 338 8.60 54.80 -14.37
C VAL A 338 7.20 55.09 -14.91
N VAL A 339 7.13 55.41 -16.21
CA VAL A 339 5.86 55.64 -16.93
C VAL A 339 5.08 54.34 -17.05
N TYR A 340 4.10 54.14 -16.17
CA TYR A 340 3.00 53.21 -16.41
C TYR A 340 2.10 53.80 -17.50
N LEU A 341 2.05 53.15 -18.66
CA LEU A 341 1.02 53.38 -19.67
C LEU A 341 -0.35 52.97 -19.10
N ARG A 342 -1.03 53.93 -18.47
CA ARG A 342 -2.44 53.84 -18.10
C ARG A 342 -3.28 53.88 -19.38
N GLY A 343 -3.65 52.72 -19.90
CA GLY A 343 -4.68 52.59 -20.94
C GLY A 343 -6.04 53.11 -20.44
N HIS A 344 -6.68 53.95 -21.25
CA HIS A 344 -8.06 54.44 -21.03
C HIS A 344 -9.08 53.28 -21.00
N PRO A 345 -10.13 53.33 -20.16
CA PRO A 345 -11.11 52.24 -20.05
C PRO A 345 -12.14 52.35 -21.17
N GLY A 346 -11.90 51.67 -22.29
CA GLY A 346 -12.87 51.45 -23.35
C GLY A 346 -13.49 50.06 -23.23
N LYS A 347 -14.71 49.98 -22.68
CA LYS A 347 -15.72 48.89 -22.73
C LYS A 347 -15.22 47.42 -22.66
N PRO A 348 -15.60 46.65 -21.63
CA PRO A 348 -15.31 45.22 -21.58
C PRO A 348 -16.20 44.45 -22.58
N PHE A 349 -15.55 43.73 -23.49
CA PHE A 349 -16.17 42.74 -24.38
C PHE A 349 -16.01 41.34 -23.76
N LEU A 350 -16.44 41.10 -22.53
CA LEU A 350 -16.46 39.74 -21.95
C LEU A 350 -17.63 39.55 -20.97
N PRO A 351 -18.19 38.32 -20.86
CA PRO A 351 -19.37 38.03 -20.03
C PRO A 351 -19.13 38.22 -18.52
N PRO A 352 -20.14 38.61 -17.72
CA PRO A 352 -19.99 38.95 -16.29
C PRO A 352 -19.56 37.83 -15.32
N ILE A 353 -19.36 36.60 -15.78
CA ILE A 353 -19.14 35.42 -14.91
C ILE A 353 -17.70 35.35 -14.38
N LEU A 354 -16.76 36.10 -14.95
CA LEU A 354 -15.34 36.08 -14.55
C LEU A 354 -14.92 37.21 -13.59
N TYR A 355 -15.87 38.01 -13.09
CA TYR A 355 -15.60 39.21 -12.28
C TYR A 355 -16.07 39.11 -10.81
N GLU A 356 -16.43 37.92 -10.33
CA GLU A 356 -16.87 37.75 -8.93
C GLU A 356 -15.70 37.69 -7.91
N ASP A 357 -14.46 37.50 -8.36
CA ASP A 357 -13.35 37.18 -7.44
C ASP A 357 -12.49 38.36 -6.94
N THR A 358 -12.75 39.61 -7.36
CA THR A 358 -11.91 40.73 -6.86
C THR A 358 -12.19 41.12 -5.41
N ASN A 359 -13.27 40.61 -4.81
CA ASN A 359 -13.59 40.86 -3.41
C ASN A 359 -12.99 39.81 -2.45
N TYR A 360 -12.73 38.58 -2.91
CA TYR A 360 -12.06 37.56 -2.10
C TYR A 360 -10.60 37.91 -1.82
N PHE A 361 -9.90 38.55 -2.77
CA PHE A 361 -8.48 38.92 -2.61
C PHE A 361 -8.21 40.06 -1.60
N LYS A 362 -9.22 40.83 -1.20
CA LYS A 362 -9.06 41.85 -0.15
C LYS A 362 -9.01 41.23 1.24
N GLU A 363 -9.80 40.19 1.48
CA GLU A 363 -9.83 39.47 2.76
C GLU A 363 -8.47 38.85 3.09
N TYR A 364 -7.72 38.36 2.10
CA TYR A 364 -6.39 37.77 2.32
C TYR A 364 -5.31 38.79 2.72
N LYS A 365 -5.51 40.07 2.43
CA LYS A 365 -4.52 41.12 2.71
C LYS A 365 -4.59 41.64 4.14
N ASP A 366 -5.70 41.41 4.82
CA ASP A 366 -5.99 41.90 6.18
C ASP A 366 -5.81 40.81 7.27
N LEU A 367 -5.39 39.58 6.89
CA LEU A 367 -5.20 38.47 7.83
C LEU A 367 -3.88 38.59 8.61
N GLY A 368 -3.97 38.38 9.92
CA GLY A 368 -2.79 38.39 10.80
C GLY A 368 -1.89 37.15 10.62
N PRO A 369 -0.63 37.18 11.10
CA PRO A 369 0.31 36.06 10.96
C PRO A 369 -0.19 34.71 11.47
N LEU A 370 -1.15 34.71 12.41
CA LEU A 370 -1.76 33.50 12.98
C LEU A 370 -2.84 32.88 12.09
N GLU A 371 -3.64 33.68 11.39
CA GLU A 371 -4.67 33.20 10.45
C GLU A 371 -4.05 32.64 9.18
N VAL A 372 -2.98 33.28 8.68
CA VAL A 372 -2.18 32.76 7.55
C VAL A 372 -1.59 31.39 7.89
N LYS A 373 -1.18 31.17 9.14
CA LYS A 373 -0.63 29.89 9.64
C LYS A 373 -1.69 28.79 9.77
N LEU A 374 -2.95 29.15 9.99
CA LEU A 374 -4.08 28.20 10.03
C LEU A 374 -4.59 27.84 8.62
N MET A 375 -4.34 28.71 7.62
CA MET A 375 -4.62 28.43 6.21
C MET A 375 -3.49 27.68 5.48
N THR A 376 -2.29 27.59 6.07
CA THR A 376 -1.19 26.80 5.52
C THR A 376 -1.29 25.36 6.00
N VAL A 377 -1.79 24.47 5.14
CA VAL A 377 -1.72 23.03 5.37
C VAL A 377 -0.34 22.53 4.96
N VAL A 378 0.54 22.31 5.93
CA VAL A 378 1.80 21.57 5.71
C VAL A 378 1.47 20.07 5.75
N GLY A 379 1.45 19.43 4.59
CA GLY A 379 1.26 17.99 4.48
C GLY A 379 2.44 17.22 5.06
N GLN A 380 2.22 16.48 6.14
CA GLN A 380 3.18 15.52 6.67
C GLN A 380 3.00 14.18 5.94
N THR A 381 4.05 13.67 5.29
CA THR A 381 4.02 12.35 4.67
C THR A 381 3.91 11.27 5.74
N MET A 382 2.77 10.59 5.79
CA MET A 382 2.55 9.40 6.60
C MET A 382 3.08 8.17 5.84
N PRO A 383 3.76 7.22 6.50
CA PRO A 383 4.11 5.95 5.87
C PRO A 383 2.82 5.22 5.51
N VAL A 384 2.68 4.85 4.25
CA VAL A 384 1.60 3.95 3.79
C VAL A 384 1.88 2.59 4.44
N HIS A 385 1.02 2.19 5.38
CA HIS A 385 1.03 0.82 5.85
C HIS A 385 0.62 -0.07 4.68
N GLU A 386 1.49 -1.02 4.32
CA GLU A 386 1.12 -2.11 3.42
C GLU A 386 -0.16 -2.76 3.94
N ASP A 387 -1.07 -3.04 3.00
CA ASP A 387 -2.39 -3.58 3.26
C ASP A 387 -2.35 -4.66 4.33
N ILE A 388 -3.17 -4.47 5.37
CA ILE A 388 -3.47 -5.52 6.32
C ILE A 388 -4.04 -6.66 5.50
N LYS A 389 -3.20 -7.66 5.27
CA LYS A 389 -3.48 -9.01 4.82
C LYS A 389 -4.89 -9.38 5.28
N GLU A 390 -5.81 -9.49 4.32
CA GLU A 390 -7.20 -9.89 4.55
C GLU A 390 -7.22 -11.07 5.53
N MET A 391 -7.82 -10.85 6.70
CA MET A 391 -8.11 -11.94 7.60
C MET A 391 -9.16 -12.85 6.95
N PRO A 392 -8.96 -14.17 6.93
CA PRO A 392 -9.98 -15.09 6.46
C PRO A 392 -11.03 -15.23 7.56
N SER A 393 -12.06 -14.38 7.56
CA SER A 393 -13.29 -14.62 8.31
C SER A 393 -14.19 -15.61 7.57
N LYS A 394 -13.65 -16.80 7.27
CA LYS A 394 -14.48 -17.99 7.00
C LYS A 394 -14.69 -18.70 8.33
N THR A 395 -15.85 -18.46 8.91
CA THR A 395 -16.41 -19.30 9.97
C THR A 395 -16.51 -20.74 9.47
N GLN A 396 -16.15 -21.66 10.36
CA GLN A 396 -16.05 -23.10 10.16
C GLN A 396 -17.42 -23.76 10.00
N LEU A 397 -18.08 -23.57 8.85
CA LEU A 397 -19.36 -24.25 8.57
C LEU A 397 -19.61 -24.60 7.10
N GLU A 398 -18.57 -24.64 6.27
CA GLU A 398 -18.65 -25.20 4.92
C GLU A 398 -17.40 -26.05 4.61
N GLU A 399 -17.29 -27.19 5.28
CA GLU A 399 -16.37 -28.23 4.87
C GLU A 399 -17.07 -29.58 4.97
N LYS A 400 -17.88 -29.86 3.93
CA LYS A 400 -18.21 -31.19 3.37
C LYS A 400 -19.27 -31.04 2.28
N TYR A 401 -18.86 -30.56 1.11
CA TYR A 401 -19.59 -30.83 -0.13
C TYR A 401 -18.73 -31.78 -0.97
N ASP A 402 -19.11 -33.05 -0.94
CA ASP A 402 -18.49 -34.14 -1.69
C ASP A 402 -19.17 -34.24 -3.07
N PRO A 403 -18.45 -34.08 -4.21
CA PRO A 403 -19.05 -34.09 -5.54
C PRO A 403 -19.56 -35.47 -6.00
N SER A 404 -19.37 -36.53 -5.20
CA SER A 404 -19.66 -37.91 -5.61
C SER A 404 -21.03 -38.45 -5.18
N ARG A 405 -21.87 -37.67 -4.48
CA ARG A 405 -23.18 -38.13 -3.99
C ARG A 405 -24.31 -37.78 -4.96
N SER A 406 -24.77 -38.78 -5.71
CA SER A 406 -25.97 -38.68 -6.55
C SER A 406 -27.26 -38.50 -5.72
N ALA A 407 -28.18 -37.69 -6.24
CA ALA A 407 -29.57 -37.45 -5.83
C ALA A 407 -29.73 -36.36 -4.73
N HIS A 408 -30.46 -35.26 -4.90
CA HIS A 408 -31.74 -35.09 -5.60
C HIS A 408 -31.83 -33.65 -6.11
N HIS A 409 -32.10 -33.44 -7.40
CA HIS A 409 -32.42 -32.12 -7.94
C HIS A 409 -33.86 -32.19 -8.43
N ILE A 410 -34.74 -31.40 -7.79
CA ILE A 410 -36.14 -31.30 -8.20
C ILE A 410 -36.15 -30.58 -9.55
N THR A 411 -36.50 -31.29 -10.62
CA THR A 411 -36.58 -30.71 -11.96
C THR A 411 -37.97 -30.10 -12.19
N TYR A 412 -38.02 -29.07 -13.03
CA TYR A 412 -39.23 -28.37 -13.46
C TYR A 412 -40.39 -29.30 -13.90
N ARG A 413 -40.08 -30.49 -14.43
CA ARG A 413 -41.09 -31.50 -14.80
C ARG A 413 -41.83 -32.10 -13.59
N MET A 414 -41.18 -32.19 -12.43
CA MET A 414 -41.77 -32.72 -11.19
C MET A 414 -42.68 -31.70 -10.49
N ILE A 415 -42.43 -30.40 -10.67
CA ILE A 415 -43.28 -29.33 -10.12
C ILE A 415 -44.60 -29.24 -10.89
N LYS A 416 -44.60 -29.60 -12.18
CA LYS A 416 -45.76 -29.52 -13.06
C LYS A 416 -46.78 -30.66 -12.89
N SER A 417 -46.44 -31.73 -12.16
CA SER A 417 -47.34 -32.88 -11.93
C SER A 417 -48.10 -32.82 -10.59
N VAL A 418 -47.89 -31.77 -9.78
CA VAL A 418 -48.49 -31.66 -8.43
C VAL A 418 -49.67 -30.67 -8.38
N PHE A 419 -49.97 -30.00 -9.49
CA PHE A 419 -51.13 -29.12 -9.60
C PHE A 419 -51.97 -29.57 -10.83
N PRO A 420 -53.17 -30.13 -10.64
CA PRO A 420 -54.17 -30.23 -11.70
C PRO A 420 -54.70 -28.87 -12.13
#